data_AF-A0A1G1QCP8-F1
#
_entry.id   AF-A0A1G1QCP8-F1
#
_cell.length_a   1.000
_cell.length_b   1.000
_cell.length_c   1.000
_cell.angle_alpha   90.00
_cell.angle_beta   90.00
_cell.angle_gamma   90.00
#
_symmetry.space_group_name_H-M   'P 1'
#
loop_
_entity.id
_entity.type
_entity.pdbx_description
1 polymer ?
#
loop_
_entity_poly.entity_id
_entity_poly.type
_entity_poly.pdbx_seq_one_letter_code
_entity_poly.pdbx_strand_id
1 'polypeptide(L)'
;MPKKTIYIIGCFFVFGGFFLTLRYINLIQEKKKIESQLKEVKIQVGFLEGNLRQETELRQKLDEEKSVLSDSLKETKEANLNLNAKNAQLQEHIFSLVKEIESMESHNSRVKEELAQTQEKLDALLGKNIELEARLNSVSELKKAIAELKLKLKTNKSGYNYKLKPMRFKEEKQSWDEEGINGNSGFIIKNGVPTYKGRVKIEVKPLL
;
A
#
# COMPACT_ATOMS: atom_id res chain seq x y z
N MET A 1 -49.72 122.44 -49.19
CA MET A 1 -50.15 121.15 -48.60
C MET A 1 -51.05 121.42 -47.40
N PRO A 2 -52.17 120.70 -47.24
CA PRO A 2 -53.05 120.93 -46.10
C PRO A 2 -52.31 120.55 -44.81
N LYS A 3 -52.36 121.42 -43.79
CA LYS A 3 -51.67 121.23 -42.49
C LYS A 3 -51.90 119.83 -41.91
N LYS A 4 -53.09 119.25 -42.14
CA LYS A 4 -53.48 117.88 -41.74
C LYS A 4 -52.52 116.78 -42.26
N THR A 5 -52.00 116.90 -43.48
CA THR A 5 -51.09 115.90 -44.09
C THR A 5 -49.72 115.87 -43.40
N ILE A 6 -49.21 117.03 -42.98
CA ILE A 6 -47.92 117.15 -42.28
C ILE A 6 -48.01 116.50 -40.88
N TYR A 7 -49.14 116.67 -40.19
CA TYR A 7 -49.40 115.99 -38.91
C TYR A 7 -49.47 114.47 -39.06
N ILE A 8 -50.12 113.95 -40.11
CA ILE A 8 -50.22 112.50 -40.35
C ILE A 8 -48.83 111.89 -40.61
N ILE A 9 -48.01 112.56 -41.43
CA ILE A 9 -46.63 112.13 -41.71
C ILE A 9 -45.78 112.16 -40.43
N GLY A 10 -45.87 113.23 -39.63
CA GLY A 10 -45.19 113.34 -38.34
C GLY A 10 -45.58 112.23 -37.35
N CYS A 11 -46.87 111.90 -37.24
CA CYS A 11 -47.35 110.79 -36.41
C CYS A 11 -46.80 109.44 -36.88
N PHE A 12 -46.67 109.22 -38.20
CA PHE A 12 -46.12 107.98 -38.75
C PHE A 12 -44.64 107.78 -38.39
N PHE A 13 -43.84 108.86 -38.42
CA PHE A 13 -42.44 108.81 -37.99
C PHE A 13 -42.29 108.58 -36.49
N VAL A 14 -43.13 109.20 -35.65
CA VAL A 14 -43.12 108.98 -34.20
C VAL A 14 -43.54 107.54 -33.86
N PHE A 15 -44.60 107.03 -34.50
CA PHE A 15 -45.07 105.67 -34.29
C PHE A 15 -44.08 104.63 -34.83
N GLY A 16 -43.46 104.89 -35.98
CA GLY A 16 -42.39 104.06 -36.52
C GLY A 16 -41.15 104.01 -35.62
N GLY A 17 -40.73 105.17 -35.08
CA GLY A 17 -39.65 105.26 -34.09
C GLY A 17 -39.97 104.48 -32.82
N PHE A 18 -41.18 104.63 -32.27
CA PHE A 18 -41.65 103.89 -31.10
C PHE A 18 -41.76 102.38 -31.36
N PHE A 19 -42.22 101.97 -32.53
CA PHE A 19 -42.26 100.56 -32.92
C PHE A 19 -40.85 99.95 -33.02
N LEU A 20 -39.89 100.70 -33.59
CA LEU A 20 -38.49 100.26 -33.66
C LEU A 20 -37.85 100.13 -32.28
N THR A 21 -38.13 101.05 -31.34
CA THR A 21 -37.60 100.94 -29.97
C THR A 21 -38.20 99.75 -29.22
N LEU A 22 -39.51 99.52 -29.32
CA LEU A 22 -40.15 98.32 -28.74
C LEU A 22 -39.58 97.03 -29.33
N ARG A 23 -39.38 96.98 -30.65
CA ARG A 23 -38.77 95.82 -31.32
C ARG A 23 -37.33 95.60 -30.87
N TYR A 24 -36.55 96.67 -30.70
CA TYR A 24 -35.18 96.61 -30.22
C TYR A 24 -35.11 96.10 -28.77
N ILE A 25 -36.02 96.56 -27.89
CA ILE A 25 -36.13 96.05 -26.51
C ILE A 25 -36.45 94.55 -26.52
N ASN A 26 -37.40 94.10 -27.35
CA ASN A 26 -37.75 92.68 -27.45
C ASN A 26 -36.55 91.84 -27.94
N LEU A 27 -35.83 92.31 -28.98
CA LEU A 27 -34.62 91.64 -29.47
C LEU A 27 -33.52 91.54 -28.40
N ILE A 28 -33.35 92.56 -27.55
CA ILE A 28 -32.40 92.49 -26.43
C ILE A 28 -32.83 91.44 -25.40
N GLN A 29 -34.13 91.34 -25.10
CA GLN A 29 -34.65 90.34 -24.17
C GLN A 29 -34.45 88.92 -24.72
N GLU A 30 -34.75 88.70 -26.00
CA GLU A 30 -34.48 87.42 -26.67
C GLU A 30 -32.99 87.08 -26.66
N LYS A 31 -32.12 88.05 -26.98
CA LYS A 31 -30.67 87.85 -26.93
C LYS A 31 -30.19 87.44 -25.53
N LYS A 32 -30.66 88.13 -24.48
CA LYS A 32 -30.32 87.78 -23.08
C LYS A 32 -30.78 86.38 -22.70
N LYS A 33 -31.98 85.98 -23.14
CA LYS A 33 -32.51 84.62 -22.90
C LYS A 33 -31.68 83.56 -23.60
N ILE A 34 -31.28 83.81 -24.86
CA ILE A 34 -30.40 82.90 -25.59
C ILE A 34 -29.02 82.82 -24.92
N GLU A 35 -28.46 83.94 -24.48
CA GLU A 35 -27.19 83.97 -23.75
C GLU A 35 -27.25 83.20 -22.43
N SER A 36 -28.36 83.28 -21.68
CA SER A 36 -28.52 82.49 -20.45
C SER A 36 -28.64 81.00 -20.75
N GLN A 37 -29.43 80.63 -21.77
CA GLN A 37 -29.57 79.24 -22.21
C GLN A 37 -28.22 78.67 -22.70
N LEU A 38 -27.44 79.45 -23.45
CA LEU A 38 -26.12 79.01 -23.91
C LEU A 38 -25.15 78.78 -22.75
N LYS A 39 -25.20 79.64 -21.72
CA LYS A 39 -24.40 79.43 -20.50
C LYS A 39 -24.82 78.17 -19.75
N GLU A 40 -26.12 77.93 -19.62
CA GLU A 40 -26.65 76.72 -18.98
C GLU A 40 -26.24 75.46 -19.73
N VAL A 41 -26.42 75.44 -21.06
CA VAL A 41 -25.98 74.33 -21.92
C VAL A 41 -24.47 74.11 -21.79
N LYS A 42 -23.66 75.17 -21.77
CA LYS A 42 -22.20 75.05 -21.59
C LYS A 42 -21.84 74.41 -20.25
N ILE A 43 -22.55 74.74 -19.17
CA ILE A 43 -22.35 74.12 -17.85
C ILE A 43 -22.74 72.64 -17.90
N GLN A 44 -23.90 72.32 -18.49
CA GLN A 44 -24.37 70.94 -18.63
C GLN A 44 -23.40 70.09 -19.46
N VAL A 45 -22.89 70.62 -20.58
CA VAL A 45 -21.89 69.94 -21.41
C VAL A 45 -20.61 69.69 -20.60
N GLY A 46 -20.11 70.68 -19.85
CA GLY A 46 -18.93 70.49 -19.01
C GLY A 46 -19.14 69.42 -17.93
N PHE A 47 -20.32 69.36 -17.32
CA PHE A 47 -20.66 68.31 -16.34
C PHE A 47 -20.74 66.92 -16.99
N LEU A 48 -21.39 66.81 -18.15
CA LEU A 48 -21.49 65.56 -18.90
C LEU A 48 -20.13 65.07 -19.38
N GLU A 49 -19.27 65.96 -19.88
CA GLU A 49 -17.90 65.63 -20.26
C GLU A 49 -17.07 65.14 -19.05
N GLY A 50 -17.25 65.77 -17.89
CA GLY A 50 -16.63 65.32 -16.64
C GLY A 50 -17.06 63.91 -16.24
N ASN A 51 -18.37 63.64 -16.25
CA ASN A 51 -18.91 62.31 -15.93
C ASN A 51 -18.46 61.26 -16.94
N LEU A 52 -18.42 61.60 -18.24
CA LEU A 52 -17.97 60.69 -19.28
C LEU A 52 -16.51 60.30 -19.07
N ARG A 53 -15.64 61.26 -18.73
CA ARG A 53 -14.23 60.98 -18.40
C ARG A 53 -14.11 60.07 -17.19
N GLN A 54 -14.85 60.35 -16.12
CA GLN A 54 -14.86 59.52 -14.92
C GLN A 54 -15.33 58.09 -15.23
N GLU A 55 -16.38 57.91 -16.03
CA GLU A 55 -16.86 56.58 -16.42
C GLU A 55 -15.82 55.84 -17.27
N THR A 56 -15.13 56.54 -18.19
CA THR A 56 -14.06 55.93 -18.99
C THR A 56 -12.87 55.48 -18.14
N GLU A 57 -12.46 56.26 -17.15
CA GLU A 57 -11.39 55.88 -16.22
C GLU A 57 -11.78 54.68 -15.36
N LEU A 58 -13.03 54.65 -14.87
CA LEU A 58 -13.55 53.50 -14.11
C LEU A 58 -13.61 52.24 -14.96
N ARG A 59 -14.00 52.35 -16.24
CA ARG A 59 -14.00 51.21 -17.17
C ARG A 59 -12.60 50.69 -17.42
N GLN A 60 -11.63 51.57 -17.65
CA GLN A 60 -10.22 51.17 -17.82
C GLN A 60 -9.69 50.43 -16.60
N LYS A 61 -9.92 50.96 -15.39
CA LYS A 61 -9.53 50.28 -14.14
C LYS A 61 -10.20 48.92 -14.00
N LEU A 62 -11.49 48.82 -14.32
CA LEU A 62 -12.22 47.55 -14.25
C LEU A 62 -11.65 46.53 -15.25
N ASP A 63 -11.25 46.96 -16.45
CA ASP A 63 -10.67 46.07 -17.45
C ASP A 63 -9.24 45.63 -17.05
N GLU A 64 -8.45 46.51 -16.44
CA GLU A 64 -7.15 46.17 -15.84
C GLU A 64 -7.32 45.15 -14.71
N GLU A 65 -8.23 45.40 -13.76
CA GLU A 65 -8.53 44.47 -12.65
C GLU A 65 -9.01 43.11 -13.17
N LYS A 66 -9.88 43.08 -14.19
CA LYS A 66 -10.32 41.84 -14.83
C LYS A 66 -9.18 41.08 -15.48
N SER A 67 -8.25 41.79 -16.14
CA SER A 67 -7.08 41.16 -16.75
C SER A 67 -6.20 40.50 -15.68
N VAL A 68 -5.87 41.24 -14.62
CA VAL A 68 -5.07 40.74 -13.49
C VAL A 68 -5.76 39.55 -12.82
N LEU A 69 -7.06 39.64 -12.58
CA LEU A 69 -7.81 38.55 -11.96
C LEU A 69 -7.88 37.31 -12.86
N SER A 70 -8.05 37.49 -14.17
CA SER A 70 -8.01 36.41 -15.15
C SER A 70 -6.66 35.69 -15.14
N ASP A 71 -5.56 36.43 -15.09
CA ASP A 71 -4.21 35.84 -15.08
C ASP A 71 -3.92 35.13 -13.76
N SER A 72 -4.32 35.71 -12.62
CA SER A 72 -4.24 35.05 -11.31
C SER A 72 -5.10 33.77 -11.26
N LEU A 73 -6.28 33.77 -11.90
CA LEU A 73 -7.13 32.58 -12.00
C LEU A 73 -6.48 31.48 -12.84
N LYS A 74 -5.78 31.83 -13.93
CA LYS A 74 -5.02 30.85 -14.73
C LYS A 74 -3.88 30.26 -13.93
N GLU A 75 -3.08 31.10 -13.28
CA GLU A 75 -1.95 30.67 -12.45
C GLU A 75 -2.39 29.73 -11.32
N THR A 76 -3.45 30.10 -10.59
CA THR A 76 -4.01 29.27 -9.51
C THR A 76 -4.58 27.95 -10.04
N LYS A 77 -5.21 27.95 -11.22
CA LYS A 77 -5.69 26.72 -11.88
C LYS A 77 -4.54 25.80 -12.27
N GLU A 78 -3.47 26.33 -12.85
CA GLU A 78 -2.27 25.58 -13.21
C GLU A 78 -1.57 25.01 -11.97
N ALA A 79 -1.43 25.81 -10.91
CA ALA A 79 -0.88 25.36 -9.64
C ALA A 79 -1.70 24.21 -9.04
N ASN A 80 -3.04 24.29 -9.10
CA ASN A 80 -3.92 23.24 -8.61
C ASN A 80 -3.80 21.94 -9.45
N LEU A 81 -3.73 22.06 -10.77
CA LEU A 81 -3.47 20.90 -11.65
C LEU A 81 -2.13 20.23 -11.33
N ASN A 82 -1.08 21.02 -11.13
CA ASN A 82 0.25 20.51 -10.75
C ASN A 82 0.23 19.81 -9.39
N LEU A 83 -0.48 20.36 -8.40
CA LEU A 83 -0.64 19.72 -7.09
C LEU A 83 -1.42 18.42 -7.18
N ASN A 84 -2.50 18.37 -7.97
CA ASN A 84 -3.26 17.13 -8.18
C ASN A 84 -2.42 16.05 -8.88
N ALA A 85 -1.62 16.43 -9.87
CA ALA A 85 -0.70 15.50 -10.52
C ALA A 85 0.35 14.94 -9.54
N LYS A 86 0.94 15.80 -8.70
CA LYS A 86 1.87 15.37 -7.64
C LYS A 86 1.20 14.45 -6.61
N ASN A 87 -0.03 14.76 -6.21
CA ASN A 87 -0.79 13.91 -5.30
C ASN A 87 -1.05 12.52 -5.88
N ALA A 88 -1.43 12.44 -7.16
CA ALA A 88 -1.61 11.15 -7.84
C ALA A 88 -0.29 10.35 -7.89
N GLN A 89 0.82 10.99 -8.26
CA GLN A 89 2.15 10.35 -8.25
C GLN A 89 2.55 9.85 -6.86
N LEU A 90 2.31 10.64 -5.82
CA LEU A 90 2.60 10.24 -4.44
C LEU A 90 1.70 9.08 -3.99
N GLN A 91 0.43 9.05 -4.39
CA GLN A 91 -0.46 7.93 -4.10
C GLN A 91 0.01 6.63 -4.78
N GLU A 92 0.43 6.70 -6.05
CA GLU A 92 1.02 5.55 -6.75
C GLU A 92 2.30 5.07 -6.07
N HIS A 93 3.17 6.00 -5.66
CA HIS A 93 4.39 5.68 -4.94
C HIS A 93 4.10 5.02 -3.58
N ILE A 94 3.13 5.55 -2.82
CA ILE A 94 2.69 4.93 -1.56
C ILE A 94 2.19 3.50 -1.81
N PHE A 95 1.36 3.29 -2.84
CA PHE A 95 0.87 1.95 -3.18
C PHE A 95 2.01 1.00 -3.53
N SER A 96 3.02 1.47 -4.26
CA SER A 96 4.21 0.68 -4.59
C SER A 96 5.00 0.28 -3.34
N LEU A 97 5.20 1.21 -2.40
CA LEU A 97 5.88 0.94 -1.14
C LEU A 97 5.11 -0.03 -0.24
N VAL A 98 3.78 0.08 -0.19
CA VAL A 98 2.94 -0.86 0.57
C VAL A 98 3.13 -2.29 0.03
N LYS A 99 3.12 -2.45 -1.29
CA LYS A 99 3.36 -3.75 -1.92
C LYS A 99 4.76 -4.30 -1.63
N GLU A 100 5.77 -3.43 -1.60
CA GLU A 100 7.14 -3.81 -1.24
C GLU A 100 7.23 -4.25 0.22
N ILE A 101 6.59 -3.52 1.15
CA ILE A 101 6.49 -3.88 2.57
C ILE A 101 5.83 -5.25 2.73
N GLU A 102 4.68 -5.49 2.10
CA GLU A 102 4.00 -6.79 2.15
C GLU A 102 4.89 -7.93 1.64
N SER A 103 5.61 -7.70 0.54
CA SER A 103 6.58 -8.66 -0.01
C SER A 103 7.73 -8.93 0.97
N MET A 104 8.26 -7.89 1.62
CA MET A 104 9.33 -8.02 2.61
C MET A 104 8.85 -8.73 3.88
N GLU A 105 7.63 -8.47 4.34
CA GLU A 105 7.02 -9.16 5.48
C GLU A 105 6.81 -10.65 5.19
N SER A 106 6.34 -10.99 4.00
CA SER A 106 6.26 -12.39 3.55
C SER A 106 7.64 -13.05 3.51
N HIS A 107 8.64 -12.37 2.96
CA HIS A 107 10.01 -12.89 2.92
C HIS A 107 10.59 -13.10 4.32
N ASN A 108 10.44 -12.13 5.22
CA ASN A 108 10.86 -12.24 6.62
C ASN A 108 10.16 -13.40 7.34
N SER A 109 8.88 -13.62 7.06
CA SER A 109 8.11 -14.73 7.65
C SER A 109 8.66 -16.08 7.17
N ARG A 110 8.95 -16.20 5.86
CA ARG A 110 9.57 -17.41 5.29
C ARG A 110 10.97 -17.66 5.85
N VAL A 111 11.80 -16.63 5.96
CA VAL A 111 13.14 -16.75 6.55
C VAL A 111 13.08 -17.17 8.01
N LYS A 112 12.12 -16.66 8.79
CA LYS A 112 11.91 -17.11 10.18
C LYS A 112 11.52 -18.58 10.25
N GLU A 113 10.67 -19.05 9.33
CA GLU A 113 10.28 -20.46 9.26
C GLU A 113 11.46 -21.35 8.85
N GLU A 114 12.24 -20.95 7.84
CA GLU A 114 13.47 -21.63 7.44
C GLU A 114 14.47 -21.71 8.60
N LEU A 115 14.65 -20.62 9.34
CA LEU A 115 15.50 -20.59 10.54
C LEU A 115 15.01 -21.58 11.60
N ALA A 116 13.71 -21.59 11.91
CA ALA A 116 13.16 -22.55 12.87
C ALA A 116 13.38 -24.01 12.43
N GLN A 117 13.13 -24.32 11.14
CA GLN A 117 13.36 -25.66 10.59
C GLN A 117 14.84 -26.07 10.61
N THR A 118 15.76 -25.14 10.32
CA THR A 118 17.20 -25.43 10.38
C THR A 118 17.68 -25.63 11.81
N GLN A 119 17.16 -24.87 12.77
CA GLN A 119 17.45 -25.04 14.19
C GLN A 119 16.97 -26.42 14.69
N GLU A 120 15.75 -26.83 14.34
CA GLU A 120 15.22 -28.16 14.69
C GLU A 120 16.08 -29.29 14.11
N LYS A 121 16.50 -29.17 12.84
CA LYS A 121 17.42 -30.14 12.21
C LYS A 121 18.77 -30.19 12.93
N LEU A 122 19.29 -29.03 13.35
CA LEU A 122 20.56 -28.94 14.05
C LEU A 122 20.47 -29.62 15.43
N ASP A 123 19.40 -29.35 16.18
CA ASP A 123 19.15 -29.98 17.49
C ASP A 123 18.97 -31.50 17.35
N ALA A 124 18.27 -31.96 16.31
CA ALA A 124 18.12 -33.39 16.03
C ALA A 124 19.46 -34.07 15.65
N LEU A 125 20.33 -33.39 14.89
CA LEU A 125 21.66 -33.88 14.56
C LEU A 125 22.58 -33.91 15.78
N LEU A 126 22.52 -32.89 16.65
CA LEU A 126 23.25 -32.89 17.92
C LEU A 126 22.81 -34.06 18.81
N GLY A 127 21.50 -34.30 18.93
CA GLY A 127 20.97 -35.45 19.67
C GLY A 127 21.48 -36.79 19.13
N LYS A 128 21.47 -36.98 17.80
CA LYS A 128 22.04 -38.18 17.15
C LYS A 128 23.54 -38.31 17.38
N ASN A 129 24.28 -37.21 17.39
CA ASN A 129 25.72 -37.23 17.63
C ASN A 129 26.02 -37.67 19.06
N ILE A 130 25.32 -37.12 20.05
CA ILE A 130 25.42 -37.54 21.46
C ILE A 130 25.08 -39.03 21.62
N GLU A 131 24.02 -39.50 20.95
CA GLU A 131 23.65 -40.93 20.97
C GLU A 131 24.76 -41.82 20.37
N LEU A 132 25.35 -41.41 19.25
CA LEU A 132 26.44 -42.14 18.61
C LEU A 132 27.71 -42.13 19.46
N GLU A 133 28.07 -41.01 20.07
CA GLU A 133 29.19 -40.91 21.01
C GLU A 133 28.99 -41.85 22.21
N ALA A 134 27.78 -41.89 22.79
CA ALA A 134 27.45 -42.81 23.88
C ALA A 134 27.57 -44.27 23.44
N ARG A 135 27.08 -44.63 22.24
CA ARG A 135 27.23 -45.97 21.67
C ARG A 135 28.70 -46.33 21.46
N LEU A 136 29.51 -45.44 20.90
CA LEU A 136 30.94 -45.67 20.69
C LEU A 136 31.69 -45.89 22.01
N ASN A 137 31.39 -45.09 23.03
CA ASN A 137 31.94 -45.26 24.38
C ASN A 137 31.57 -46.63 24.96
N SER A 138 30.30 -47.04 24.86
CA SER A 138 29.84 -48.37 25.33
C SER A 138 30.52 -49.54 24.62
N VAL A 139 30.80 -49.43 23.32
CA VAL A 139 31.50 -50.46 22.53
C VAL A 139 32.95 -50.60 22.99
N SER A 140 33.60 -49.48 23.30
CA SER A 140 34.98 -49.49 23.82
C SER A 140 35.06 -50.17 25.20
N GLU A 141 34.08 -49.93 26.07
CA GLU A 141 33.97 -50.58 27.38
C GLU A 141 33.65 -52.07 27.25
N LEU A 142 32.73 -52.43 26.36
CA LEU A 142 32.43 -53.82 26.03
C LEU A 142 33.66 -54.58 25.53
N LYS A 143 34.48 -53.95 24.68
CA LYS A 143 35.76 -54.55 24.22
C LYS A 143 36.73 -54.77 25.38
N LYS A 144 36.84 -53.83 26.33
CA LYS A 144 37.67 -53.99 27.54
C LYS A 144 37.16 -55.14 28.42
N ALA A 145 35.86 -55.21 28.68
CA ALA A 145 35.25 -56.28 29.46
C ALA A 145 35.46 -57.67 28.81
N ILE A 146 35.34 -57.77 27.48
CA ILE A 146 35.63 -59.01 26.73
C ILE A 146 37.11 -59.40 26.86
N ALA A 147 38.03 -58.44 26.77
CA ALA A 147 39.46 -58.70 26.93
C ALA A 147 39.80 -59.19 28.34
N GLU A 148 39.21 -58.58 29.38
CA GLU A 148 39.39 -58.99 30.76
C GLU A 148 38.79 -60.37 31.05
N LEU A 149 37.60 -60.67 30.51
CA LEU A 149 36.99 -62.00 30.59
C LEU A 149 37.85 -63.07 29.92
N LYS A 150 38.40 -62.79 28.73
CA LYS A 150 39.35 -63.69 28.05
C LYS A 150 40.61 -63.92 28.88
N LEU A 151 41.12 -62.87 29.54
CA LEU A 151 42.29 -62.97 30.41
C LEU A 151 42.00 -63.81 31.66
N LYS A 152 40.87 -63.57 32.34
CA LYS A 152 40.37 -64.37 33.47
C LYS A 152 40.17 -65.84 33.11
N LEU A 153 39.64 -66.14 31.92
CA LEU A 153 39.51 -67.51 31.42
C LEU A 153 40.88 -68.18 31.19
N LYS A 154 41.86 -67.42 30.69
CA LYS A 154 43.22 -67.92 30.47
C LYS A 154 43.96 -68.18 31.78
N THR A 155 43.83 -67.31 32.77
CA THR A 155 44.41 -67.48 34.11
C THR A 155 43.72 -68.58 34.92
N ASN A 156 42.40 -68.73 34.78
CA ASN A 156 41.67 -69.83 35.44
C ASN A 156 41.97 -71.19 34.79
N LYS A 157 42.32 -71.24 33.51
CA LYS A 157 42.81 -72.46 32.85
C LYS A 157 44.23 -72.85 33.27
N SER A 158 45.08 -71.92 33.71
CA SER A 158 46.45 -72.25 34.14
C SER A 158 46.55 -72.74 35.59
N GLY A 159 45.46 -72.72 36.37
CA GLY A 159 45.43 -73.19 37.76
C GLY A 159 44.56 -74.43 38.02
N TYR A 160 43.74 -74.86 37.06
CA TYR A 160 42.82 -75.98 37.25
C TYR A 160 43.28 -77.24 36.51
N ASN A 161 43.99 -78.10 37.26
CA ASN A 161 44.07 -79.54 36.99
C ASN A 161 42.66 -80.15 37.14
N TYR A 162 41.79 -79.98 36.14
CA TYR A 162 40.57 -80.78 36.04
C TYR A 162 40.97 -82.19 35.58
N LYS A 163 41.30 -83.05 36.55
CA LYS A 163 41.07 -84.49 36.39
C LYS A 163 39.58 -84.67 36.17
N LEU A 164 39.17 -84.81 34.91
CA LEU A 164 37.83 -85.26 34.54
C LEU A 164 37.60 -86.61 35.22
N LYS A 165 36.81 -86.64 36.30
CA LYS A 165 36.22 -87.89 36.78
C LYS A 165 35.23 -88.34 35.71
N PRO A 166 35.27 -89.60 35.23
CA PRO A 166 34.22 -90.09 34.35
C PRO A 166 32.90 -90.09 35.14
N MET A 167 31.96 -89.29 34.67
CA MET A 167 30.60 -89.22 35.17
C MET A 167 29.94 -90.56 34.82
N ARG A 168 29.74 -91.43 35.83
CA ARG A 168 28.89 -92.61 35.68
C ARG A 168 27.46 -92.11 35.49
N PHE A 169 26.92 -92.24 34.28
CA PHE A 169 25.49 -92.09 34.04
C PHE A 169 24.76 -93.16 34.85
N LYS A 170 24.06 -92.74 35.91
CA LYS A 170 22.94 -93.52 36.44
C LYS A 170 21.76 -93.20 35.52
N GLU A 171 21.28 -94.21 34.80
CA GLU A 171 20.01 -94.15 34.08
C GLU A 171 18.88 -94.06 35.10
N GLU A 172 18.53 -92.84 35.49
CA GLU A 172 17.28 -92.55 36.17
C GLU A 172 16.22 -92.34 35.08
N LYS A 173 15.42 -93.39 34.85
CA LYS A 173 14.21 -93.33 34.02
C LYS A 173 13.22 -92.36 34.67
N GLN A 174 13.24 -91.10 34.23
CA GLN A 174 12.10 -90.21 34.40
C GLN A 174 11.16 -90.40 33.20
N SER A 175 10.01 -91.02 33.47
CA SER A 175 8.85 -91.02 32.57
C SER A 175 8.38 -89.58 32.40
N TRP A 176 8.66 -89.00 31.25
CA TRP A 176 7.97 -87.81 30.79
C TRP A 176 6.78 -88.29 29.97
N ASP A 177 5.59 -87.91 30.44
CA ASP A 177 4.32 -88.14 29.78
C ASP A 177 4.40 -87.72 28.30
N GLU A 178 3.99 -88.65 27.44
CA GLU A 178 3.92 -88.49 25.99
C GLU A 178 2.79 -87.52 25.61
N GLU A 179 3.03 -86.22 25.75
CA GLU A 179 2.31 -85.20 24.98
C GLU A 179 3.16 -84.72 23.81
N GLY A 180 3.08 -85.51 22.74
CA GLY A 180 3.18 -85.14 21.33
C GLY A 180 3.78 -83.79 20.96
N ILE A 181 5.11 -83.70 20.93
CA ILE A 181 5.82 -82.73 20.08
C ILE A 181 6.64 -83.53 19.07
N ASN A 182 5.93 -84.03 18.06
CA ASN A 182 6.48 -84.75 16.91
C ASN A 182 7.25 -83.74 16.03
N GLY A 183 8.57 -83.69 16.23
CA GLY A 183 9.48 -82.93 15.40
C GLY A 183 9.36 -83.31 13.93
N ASN A 184 9.37 -82.30 13.06
CA ASN A 184 9.32 -82.45 11.61
C ASN A 184 10.56 -83.22 11.11
N SER A 185 10.35 -84.47 10.70
CA SER A 185 11.39 -85.41 10.23
C SER A 185 11.94 -85.08 8.83
N GLY A 186 11.85 -83.83 8.40
CA GLY A 186 12.32 -83.35 7.09
C GLY A 186 11.34 -83.54 5.93
N PHE A 187 10.05 -83.84 6.19
CA PHE A 187 9.06 -84.04 5.13
C PHE A 187 8.18 -82.79 4.92
N ILE A 188 8.00 -82.40 3.66
CA ILE A 188 7.16 -81.24 3.26
C ILE A 188 5.66 -81.53 3.45
N ILE A 189 5.27 -82.82 3.45
CA ILE A 189 3.91 -83.30 3.65
C ILE A 189 3.98 -84.57 4.51
N LYS A 190 3.23 -84.63 5.61
CA LYS A 190 3.08 -85.85 6.45
C LYS A 190 1.59 -86.17 6.57
N ASN A 191 1.20 -87.40 6.26
CA ASN A 191 -0.20 -87.88 6.30
C ASN A 191 -1.19 -87.00 5.51
N GLY A 192 -0.80 -86.55 4.30
CA GLY A 192 -1.68 -85.79 3.40
C GLY A 192 -1.90 -84.32 3.77
N VAL A 193 -1.28 -83.82 4.85
CA VAL A 193 -1.39 -82.42 5.28
C VAL A 193 -0.04 -81.72 5.14
N PRO A 194 0.04 -80.52 4.55
CA PRO A 194 1.29 -79.78 4.41
C PRO A 194 1.85 -79.34 5.77
N THR A 195 3.15 -79.54 5.98
CA THR A 195 3.81 -79.28 7.27
C THR A 195 4.23 -77.81 7.46
N TYR A 196 3.96 -76.92 6.50
CA TYR A 196 4.31 -75.50 6.58
C TYR A 196 3.16 -74.67 7.14
N LYS A 197 3.44 -73.77 8.10
CA LYS A 197 2.47 -72.75 8.54
C LYS A 197 2.43 -71.64 7.47
N GLY A 198 1.24 -71.34 6.95
CA GLY A 198 1.03 -70.33 5.92
C GLY A 198 1.58 -68.95 6.31
N ARG A 199 2.14 -68.22 5.33
CA ARG A 199 2.66 -66.86 5.54
C ARG A 199 1.51 -65.91 5.92
N VAL A 200 1.62 -65.27 7.08
CA VAL A 200 0.72 -64.18 7.48
C VAL A 200 1.05 -62.96 6.63
N LYS A 201 0.07 -62.46 5.88
CA LYS A 201 0.18 -61.24 5.08
C LYS A 201 -0.37 -60.08 5.93
N ILE A 202 0.51 -59.18 6.35
CA ILE A 202 0.11 -57.97 7.08
C ILE A 202 -0.08 -56.86 6.06
N GLU A 203 -1.30 -56.38 5.90
CA GLU A 203 -1.62 -55.22 5.07
C GLU A 203 -1.65 -53.96 5.96
N VAL A 204 -0.77 -53.01 5.68
CA VAL A 204 -0.70 -51.71 6.38
C VAL A 204 -1.49 -50.69 5.56
N LYS A 205 -2.57 -50.15 6.12
CA LYS A 205 -3.30 -49.00 5.54
C LYS A 205 -2.76 -47.70 6.15
N PRO A 206 -2.32 -46.72 5.33
CA PRO A 206 -2.01 -45.40 5.84
C PRO A 206 -3.30 -44.65 6.21
N LEU A 207 -3.28 -43.95 7.34
CA LEU A 207 -4.34 -43.02 7.76
C LEU A 207 -4.20 -41.74 6.92
N LEU A 208 -5.29 -41.36 6.26
CA LEU A 208 -5.49 -40.02 5.66
C LEU A 208 -5.78 -39.01 6.75
#